data_AF-A0A9D8F1Q3-F1
#
_entry.id   AF-A0A9D8F1Q3-F1
#
_cell.length_a   1.000
_cell.length_b   1.000
_cell.length_c   1.000
_cell.angle_alpha   90.00
_cell.angle_beta   90.00
_cell.angle_gamma   90.00
#
_symmetry.space_group_name_H-M   'P 1'
#
loop_
_entity.id
_entity.type
_entity.pdbx_description
1 polymer ?
#
loop_
_entity_poly.entity_id
_entity_poly.type
_entity_poly.pdbx_seq_one_letter_code
_entity_poly.pdbx_strand_id
1 'polypeptide(L)'
;MLERVAILAMLLCPAGAAAQPQPGEATGKQAVLDTSAGTIVLDLLSSKAPTHVALFIKTAESGQYDGTTFFRMIKYGIIQGGDPVTRDPAARGKYGSGGLNLLKPEINDEQQTRGAVSATTITGKPDSAGTQFFIAVTDQPGIDGRYTIFARVVEGMLVARKISETAVDGDGLAVDRVVVRKVSIRDKPADVPEPFSTESIEELSRYRAVLDTSLGEITVSFTPDKAPNHVRNFLRLAQSGLYDGMSFHRVVKGFVIQSGHLPTRGPLTETQQKHVRQMKAEFNDTLHDKGILSMARLADPDSASTSFFIVTARADALDKAYSAFGKVESGMDVVEKIEAVALNGEEPVQRVELRKVTVVRP
;
A
#
# COMPACT_ATOMS: atom_id res chain seq x y z
N MET A 1 0.13 -26.98 -83.75
CA MET A 1 -0.58 -27.50 -82.56
C MET A 1 0.47 -28.09 -81.63
N LEU A 2 0.85 -27.39 -80.56
CA LEU A 2 1.67 -27.95 -79.49
C LEU A 2 0.89 -27.73 -78.18
N GLU A 3 0.51 -28.83 -77.55
CA GLU A 3 -0.20 -28.88 -76.28
C GLU A 3 0.70 -28.43 -75.13
N ARG A 4 0.13 -27.64 -74.22
CA ARG A 4 0.77 -27.18 -72.99
C ARG A 4 0.53 -28.23 -71.89
N VAL A 5 1.62 -28.84 -71.39
CA VAL A 5 1.61 -29.58 -70.12
C VAL A 5 1.96 -28.60 -69.00
N ALA A 6 1.02 -28.38 -68.08
CA ALA A 6 1.22 -27.56 -66.89
C ALA A 6 1.88 -28.40 -65.78
N ILE A 7 3.06 -27.98 -65.33
CA ILE A 7 3.76 -28.52 -64.16
C ILE A 7 3.18 -27.82 -62.91
N LEU A 8 2.58 -28.62 -62.03
CA LEU A 8 2.10 -28.20 -60.71
C LEU A 8 3.28 -28.07 -59.75
N ALA A 9 3.73 -26.86 -59.47
CA ALA A 9 4.71 -26.58 -58.41
C ALA A 9 3.98 -26.49 -57.06
N MET A 10 4.20 -27.47 -56.19
CA MET A 10 3.85 -27.36 -54.77
C MET A 10 4.74 -26.28 -54.12
N LEU A 11 4.15 -25.12 -53.81
CA LEU A 11 4.76 -24.16 -52.88
C LEU A 11 4.70 -24.73 -51.46
N LEU A 12 5.87 -25.02 -50.88
CA LEU A 12 6.02 -25.14 -49.44
C LEU A 12 5.84 -23.75 -48.82
N CYS A 13 4.78 -23.55 -48.04
CA CYS A 13 4.69 -22.43 -47.09
C CYS A 13 5.76 -22.61 -45.99
N PRO A 14 6.64 -21.64 -45.75
CA PRO A 14 7.45 -21.67 -44.53
C PRO A 14 6.52 -21.42 -43.34
N ALA A 15 6.61 -22.30 -42.34
CA ALA A 15 5.95 -22.12 -41.06
C ALA A 15 6.36 -20.76 -40.47
N GLY A 16 5.38 -19.88 -40.25
CA GLY A 16 5.61 -18.55 -39.70
C GLY A 16 6.22 -18.65 -38.30
N ALA A 17 7.36 -18.00 -38.11
CA ALA A 17 7.84 -17.67 -36.77
C ALA A 17 6.75 -16.88 -36.05
N ALA A 18 6.35 -17.33 -34.86
CA ALA A 18 5.42 -16.59 -34.03
C ALA A 18 6.02 -15.20 -33.75
N ALA A 19 5.35 -14.15 -34.22
CA ALA A 19 5.75 -12.78 -33.97
C ALA A 19 5.83 -12.54 -32.46
N GLN A 20 6.92 -11.92 -32.00
CA GLN A 20 6.99 -11.44 -30.63
C GLN A 20 5.89 -10.39 -30.42
N PRO A 21 5.17 -10.42 -29.29
CA PRO A 21 4.12 -9.43 -29.00
C PRO A 21 4.72 -8.03 -29.04
N GLN A 22 4.02 -7.11 -29.70
CA GLN A 22 4.51 -5.74 -29.86
C GLN A 22 4.54 -5.01 -28.50
N PRO A 23 5.58 -4.21 -28.21
CA PRO A 23 5.77 -3.55 -26.91
C PRO A 23 4.62 -2.64 -26.41
N GLY A 24 3.64 -2.30 -27.25
CA GLY A 24 2.55 -1.37 -26.93
C GLY A 24 1.32 -1.99 -26.26
N GLU A 25 1.04 -3.28 -26.46
CA GLU A 25 -0.25 -3.91 -26.06
C GLU A 25 -0.37 -4.17 -24.54
N ALA A 26 0.74 -4.15 -23.81
CA ALA A 26 0.80 -4.47 -22.38
C ALA A 26 0.99 -3.26 -21.46
N THR A 27 0.98 -2.03 -21.99
CA THR A 27 1.09 -0.82 -21.16
C THR A 27 -0.19 -0.58 -20.34
N GLY A 28 -0.04 -0.10 -19.10
CA GLY A 28 -1.17 0.20 -18.22
C GLY A 28 -2.04 -1.01 -17.87
N LYS A 29 -1.45 -2.20 -17.73
CA LYS A 29 -2.17 -3.42 -17.30
C LYS A 29 -1.85 -3.75 -15.86
N GLN A 30 -2.85 -4.26 -15.14
CA GLN A 30 -2.68 -4.87 -13.83
C GLN A 30 -3.07 -6.35 -13.86
N ALA A 31 -2.39 -7.16 -13.05
CA ALA A 31 -2.79 -8.53 -12.78
C ALA A 31 -3.42 -8.63 -11.38
N VAL A 32 -4.60 -9.25 -11.30
CA VAL A 32 -5.31 -9.51 -10.05
C VAL A 32 -5.18 -11.00 -9.74
N LEU A 33 -4.45 -11.32 -8.68
CA LEU A 33 -4.24 -12.67 -8.16
C LEU A 33 -5.26 -12.89 -7.04
N ASP A 34 -6.34 -13.61 -7.32
CA ASP A 34 -7.25 -14.12 -6.28
C ASP A 34 -6.61 -15.35 -5.66
N THR A 35 -6.32 -15.31 -4.37
CA THR A 35 -5.69 -16.41 -3.64
C THR A 35 -6.56 -16.86 -2.47
N SER A 36 -6.29 -18.06 -1.97
CA SER A 36 -6.88 -18.57 -0.73
C SER A 36 -6.63 -17.68 0.50
N ALA A 37 -5.61 -16.82 0.48
CA ALA A 37 -5.27 -15.91 1.58
C ALA A 37 -5.85 -14.49 1.42
N GLY A 38 -6.41 -14.17 0.25
CA GLY A 38 -6.87 -12.83 -0.15
C GLY A 38 -6.37 -12.44 -1.54
N THR A 39 -6.67 -11.22 -1.96
CA THR A 39 -6.31 -10.71 -3.30
C THR A 39 -4.99 -9.94 -3.27
N ILE A 40 -4.16 -10.13 -4.29
CA ILE A 40 -2.95 -9.31 -4.56
C ILE A 40 -3.09 -8.71 -5.96
N VAL A 41 -2.86 -7.40 -6.10
CA VAL A 41 -2.89 -6.70 -7.39
C VAL A 41 -1.50 -6.22 -7.76
N LEU A 42 -1.07 -6.55 -8.97
CA LEU A 42 0.23 -6.21 -9.53
C LEU A 42 0.06 -5.16 -10.63
N ASP A 43 0.81 -4.06 -10.57
CA ASP A 43 1.03 -3.15 -11.70
C ASP A 43 2.17 -3.69 -12.56
N LEU A 44 1.87 -4.01 -13.82
CA LEU A 44 2.80 -4.68 -14.73
C LEU A 44 3.71 -3.64 -15.43
N LEU A 45 5.02 -3.79 -15.27
CA LEU A 45 6.02 -2.85 -15.77
C LEU A 45 6.46 -3.20 -17.19
N SER A 46 5.55 -3.12 -18.16
CA SER A 46 5.85 -3.49 -19.56
C SER A 46 6.96 -2.64 -20.20
N SER A 47 7.17 -1.41 -19.73
CA SER A 47 8.30 -0.57 -20.17
C SER A 47 9.66 -1.02 -19.62
N LYS A 48 9.69 -1.80 -18.53
CA LYS A 48 10.91 -2.26 -17.85
C LYS A 48 11.26 -3.71 -18.17
N ALA A 49 10.26 -4.55 -18.42
CA ALA A 49 10.42 -5.97 -18.75
C ALA A 49 9.34 -6.44 -19.75
N PRO A 50 9.33 -5.91 -20.98
CA PRO A 50 8.25 -6.13 -21.94
C PRO A 50 8.03 -7.61 -22.26
N THR A 51 9.11 -8.38 -22.40
CA THR A 51 9.03 -9.80 -22.77
C THR A 51 8.49 -10.64 -21.60
N HIS A 52 8.94 -10.35 -20.39
CA HIS A 52 8.48 -11.03 -19.18
C HIS A 52 7.01 -10.71 -18.87
N VAL A 53 6.61 -9.44 -18.99
CA VAL A 53 5.22 -9.04 -18.84
C VAL A 53 4.32 -9.72 -19.87
N ALA A 54 4.75 -9.80 -21.13
CA ALA A 54 3.97 -10.47 -22.16
C ALA A 54 3.80 -11.98 -21.89
N LEU A 55 4.85 -12.67 -21.43
CA LEU A 55 4.74 -14.06 -20.99
C LEU A 55 3.76 -14.18 -19.81
N PHE A 56 3.87 -13.31 -18.81
CA PHE A 56 3.01 -13.33 -17.64
C PHE A 56 1.53 -13.15 -18.02
N ILE A 57 1.20 -12.16 -18.86
CA ILE A 57 -0.16 -11.91 -19.35
C ILE A 57 -0.69 -13.14 -20.09
N LYS A 58 0.06 -13.67 -21.06
CA LYS A 58 -0.33 -14.87 -21.82
C LYS A 58 -0.58 -16.09 -20.91
N THR A 59 0.26 -16.26 -19.89
CA THR A 59 0.14 -17.36 -18.92
C THR A 59 -1.10 -17.18 -18.04
N ALA A 60 -1.41 -15.95 -17.63
CA ALA A 60 -2.63 -15.63 -16.88
C ALA A 60 -3.90 -15.86 -17.73
N GLU A 61 -3.95 -15.33 -18.95
CA GLU A 61 -5.12 -15.42 -19.84
C GLU A 61 -5.42 -16.86 -20.27
N SER A 62 -4.40 -17.72 -20.35
CA SER A 62 -4.57 -19.15 -20.62
C SER A 62 -4.92 -19.98 -19.38
N GLY A 63 -5.07 -19.37 -18.20
CA GLY A 63 -5.37 -20.05 -16.93
C GLY A 63 -4.19 -20.86 -16.37
N GLN A 64 -2.98 -20.68 -16.91
CA GLN A 64 -1.79 -21.42 -16.49
C GLN A 64 -1.18 -20.96 -15.16
N TYR A 65 -1.80 -20.01 -14.46
CA TYR A 65 -1.55 -19.76 -13.03
C TYR A 65 -2.62 -20.34 -12.10
N ASP A 66 -3.81 -20.64 -12.60
CA ASP A 66 -4.94 -21.09 -11.79
C ASP A 66 -4.65 -22.47 -11.18
N GLY A 67 -4.83 -22.59 -9.87
CA GLY A 67 -4.53 -23.79 -9.09
C GLY A 67 -3.06 -23.95 -8.67
N THR A 68 -2.14 -23.10 -9.14
CA THR A 68 -0.76 -23.06 -8.61
C THR A 68 -0.77 -22.57 -7.16
N THR A 69 0.36 -22.71 -6.45
CA THR A 69 0.48 -22.22 -5.07
C THR A 69 1.67 -21.28 -4.91
N PHE A 70 1.58 -20.36 -3.94
CA PHE A 70 2.79 -19.83 -3.31
C PHE A 70 3.39 -20.95 -2.46
N PHE A 71 4.47 -21.55 -2.95
CA PHE A 71 4.97 -22.83 -2.45
C PHE A 71 6.22 -22.69 -1.57
N ARG A 72 6.88 -21.54 -1.60
CA ARG A 72 8.07 -21.25 -0.79
C ARG A 72 8.00 -19.83 -0.25
N MET A 73 8.38 -19.64 1.01
CA MET A 73 8.45 -18.32 1.64
C MET A 73 9.54 -18.21 2.68
N ILE A 74 10.11 -17.01 2.77
CA ILE A 74 10.92 -16.57 3.91
C ILE A 74 10.02 -15.64 4.71
N LYS A 75 9.79 -15.95 5.99
CA LYS A 75 8.89 -15.15 6.85
C LYS A 75 9.32 -13.68 6.85
N TYR A 76 8.40 -12.80 6.44
CA TYR A 76 8.61 -11.36 6.23
C TYR A 76 9.64 -10.96 5.14
N GLY A 77 10.25 -11.93 4.46
CA GLY A 77 11.25 -11.71 3.41
C GLY A 77 10.61 -11.71 2.02
N ILE A 78 10.37 -12.90 1.47
CA ILE A 78 9.83 -13.11 0.11
C ILE A 78 8.80 -14.23 0.10
N ILE A 79 7.88 -14.19 -0.86
CA ILE A 79 6.97 -15.31 -1.20
C ILE A 79 7.17 -15.68 -2.66
N GLN A 80 7.26 -16.97 -2.98
CA GLN A 80 7.54 -17.47 -4.32
C GLN A 80 6.37 -18.33 -4.85
N GLY A 81 5.99 -18.09 -6.10
CA GLY A 81 4.87 -18.75 -6.78
C GLY A 81 5.10 -18.88 -8.29
N GLY A 82 4.05 -19.25 -9.03
CA GLY A 82 4.09 -19.34 -10.49
C GLY A 82 4.66 -20.65 -11.06
N ASP A 83 4.97 -21.63 -10.20
CA ASP A 83 5.39 -22.97 -10.63
C ASP A 83 4.17 -23.83 -11.02
N PRO A 84 4.01 -24.24 -12.29
CA PRO A 84 2.88 -25.06 -12.71
C PRO A 84 2.81 -26.44 -12.06
N VAL A 85 3.94 -26.99 -11.57
CA VAL A 85 3.98 -28.30 -10.89
C VAL A 85 3.19 -28.27 -9.59
N THR A 86 3.08 -27.09 -8.96
CA THR A 86 2.40 -26.92 -7.68
C THR A 86 0.90 -27.20 -7.71
N ARG A 87 0.29 -27.27 -8.90
CA ARG A 87 -1.10 -27.70 -9.08
C ARG A 87 -1.38 -29.07 -8.51
N ASP A 88 -0.42 -29.97 -8.62
CA ASP A 88 -0.54 -31.33 -8.13
C ASP A 88 0.05 -31.44 -6.71
N PRO A 89 -0.77 -31.66 -5.67
CA PRO A 89 -0.28 -31.90 -4.31
C PRO A 89 0.65 -33.12 -4.21
N ALA A 90 0.45 -34.14 -5.06
CA ALA A 90 1.28 -35.35 -5.05
C ALA A 90 2.69 -35.11 -5.60
N ALA A 91 2.88 -34.03 -6.38
CA ALA A 91 4.17 -33.66 -6.95
C ALA A 91 5.03 -32.76 -6.04
N ARG A 92 4.73 -32.68 -4.72
CA ARG A 92 5.42 -31.80 -3.76
C ARG A 92 6.95 -31.85 -3.85
N GLY A 93 7.53 -33.04 -4.03
CA GLY A 93 8.99 -33.22 -4.17
C GLY A 93 9.61 -32.59 -5.43
N LYS A 94 8.80 -32.05 -6.35
CA LYS A 94 9.23 -31.37 -7.58
C LYS A 94 8.92 -29.88 -7.58
N TYR A 95 8.43 -29.32 -6.48
CA TYR A 95 8.10 -27.90 -6.42
C TYR A 95 9.36 -27.05 -6.61
N GLY A 96 9.22 -25.98 -7.38
CA GLY A 96 10.31 -25.12 -7.85
C GLY A 96 10.96 -25.59 -9.15
N SER A 97 10.61 -26.74 -9.74
CA SER A 97 11.25 -27.23 -10.96
C SER A 97 10.55 -26.83 -12.27
N GLY A 98 9.28 -26.42 -12.23
CA GLY A 98 8.49 -26.14 -13.43
C GLY A 98 8.56 -24.70 -13.92
N GLY A 99 8.19 -24.46 -15.19
CA GLY A 99 8.00 -23.10 -15.70
C GLY A 99 9.28 -22.24 -15.75
N LEU A 100 10.45 -22.84 -15.93
CA LEU A 100 11.76 -22.19 -16.04
C LEU A 100 12.35 -22.43 -17.45
N ASN A 101 13.45 -21.74 -17.78
CA ASN A 101 14.14 -21.79 -19.08
C ASN A 101 13.27 -21.34 -20.28
N LEU A 102 12.40 -20.36 -20.07
CA LEU A 102 11.53 -19.80 -21.10
C LEU A 102 12.05 -18.46 -21.63
N LEU A 103 12.71 -17.67 -20.79
CA LEU A 103 13.13 -16.31 -21.09
C LEU A 103 14.56 -16.03 -20.61
N LYS A 104 15.22 -15.11 -21.35
CA LYS A 104 16.40 -14.39 -20.87
C LYS A 104 15.97 -13.28 -19.89
N PRO A 105 16.83 -12.88 -18.95
CA PRO A 105 16.52 -11.81 -18.01
C PRO A 105 16.51 -10.45 -18.71
N GLU A 106 15.51 -9.64 -18.39
CA GLU A 106 15.43 -8.21 -18.67
C GLU A 106 15.81 -7.45 -17.39
N ILE A 107 17.11 -7.38 -17.07
CA ILE A 107 17.58 -6.65 -15.88
C ILE A 107 17.34 -5.15 -16.09
N ASN A 108 16.83 -4.47 -15.06
CA ASN A 108 16.46 -3.06 -15.10
C ASN A 108 16.89 -2.32 -13.81
N ASP A 109 16.63 -1.02 -13.77
CA ASP A 109 16.98 -0.06 -12.72
C ASP A 109 15.99 -0.05 -11.54
N GLU A 110 14.98 -0.92 -11.55
CA GLU A 110 14.07 -1.06 -10.41
C GLU A 110 14.82 -1.61 -9.19
N GLN A 111 14.49 -1.10 -8.02
CA GLN A 111 15.03 -1.60 -6.75
C GLN A 111 14.12 -2.67 -6.15
N GLN A 112 14.70 -3.65 -5.48
CA GLN A 112 14.02 -4.74 -4.77
C GLN A 112 13.39 -4.26 -3.45
N THR A 113 12.75 -3.11 -3.47
CA THR A 113 11.96 -2.60 -2.36
C THR A 113 10.68 -3.42 -2.17
N ARG A 114 10.08 -3.33 -0.99
CA ARG A 114 8.81 -3.95 -0.63
C ARG A 114 7.77 -3.81 -1.75
N GLY A 115 7.23 -4.94 -2.19
CA GLY A 115 6.27 -5.03 -3.29
C GLY A 115 6.89 -5.25 -4.67
N ALA A 116 8.21 -5.30 -4.81
CA ALA A 116 8.84 -5.75 -6.07
C ALA A 116 8.42 -7.19 -6.41
N VAL A 117 8.05 -7.42 -7.67
CA VAL A 117 7.76 -8.74 -8.22
C VAL A 117 8.80 -9.10 -9.27
N SER A 118 9.53 -10.16 -9.01
CA SER A 118 10.72 -10.53 -9.76
C SER A 118 10.63 -11.93 -10.35
N ALA A 119 11.15 -12.10 -11.55
CA ALA A 119 11.29 -13.41 -12.18
C ALA A 119 12.27 -14.29 -11.38
N THR A 120 11.90 -15.56 -11.17
CA THR A 120 12.80 -16.55 -10.57
C THR A 120 13.72 -17.13 -11.65
N THR A 121 14.99 -17.36 -11.29
CA THR A 121 15.97 -18.05 -12.13
C THR A 121 16.59 -19.23 -11.38
N ILE A 122 17.13 -20.18 -12.13
CA ILE A 122 17.95 -21.28 -11.61
C ILE A 122 19.30 -20.69 -11.15
N THR A 123 19.74 -21.08 -9.96
CA THR A 123 21.04 -20.67 -9.41
C THR A 123 22.18 -20.94 -10.39
N GLY A 124 22.97 -19.91 -10.70
CA GLY A 124 24.09 -19.99 -11.64
C GLY A 124 23.68 -19.98 -13.13
N LYS A 125 22.39 -19.88 -13.46
CA LYS A 125 21.89 -19.79 -14.84
C LYS A 125 20.94 -18.59 -14.99
N PRO A 126 21.46 -17.38 -15.23
CA PRO A 126 20.62 -16.18 -15.34
C PRO A 126 19.58 -16.26 -16.47
N ASP A 127 19.89 -16.93 -17.58
CA ASP A 127 19.02 -17.13 -18.75
C ASP A 127 17.99 -18.26 -18.58
N SER A 128 17.40 -18.38 -17.39
CA SER A 128 16.48 -19.46 -17.05
C SER A 128 15.14 -19.00 -16.48
N ALA A 129 14.81 -17.72 -16.65
CA ALA A 129 13.53 -17.16 -16.20
C ALA A 129 12.34 -17.84 -16.90
N GLY A 130 11.15 -17.71 -16.32
CA GLY A 130 9.91 -18.20 -16.91
C GLY A 130 8.68 -17.76 -16.14
N THR A 131 7.75 -18.67 -15.87
CA THR A 131 6.48 -18.35 -15.17
C THR A 131 6.63 -18.23 -13.66
N GLN A 132 7.73 -18.73 -13.08
CA GLN A 132 7.99 -18.57 -11.65
C GLN A 132 8.42 -17.15 -11.30
N PHE A 133 7.88 -16.62 -10.20
CA PHE A 133 8.20 -15.30 -9.68
C PHE A 133 8.22 -15.31 -8.16
N PHE A 134 8.86 -14.30 -7.58
CA PHE A 134 8.78 -14.00 -6.16
C PHE A 134 8.35 -12.55 -5.92
N ILE A 135 7.70 -12.32 -4.77
CA ILE A 135 7.26 -11.00 -4.31
C ILE A 135 8.07 -10.66 -3.05
N ALA A 136 8.69 -9.48 -3.05
CA ALA A 136 9.38 -8.92 -1.90
C ALA A 136 8.35 -8.42 -0.86
N VAL A 137 8.34 -9.02 0.33
CA VAL A 137 7.44 -8.64 1.45
C VAL A 137 8.05 -7.50 2.28
N THR A 138 9.38 -7.43 2.30
CA THR A 138 10.20 -6.33 2.81
C THR A 138 11.29 -5.99 1.79
N ASP A 139 12.02 -4.90 2.00
CA ASP A 139 13.12 -4.49 1.13
C ASP A 139 14.21 -5.58 1.08
N GLN A 140 14.68 -5.90 -0.13
CA GLN A 140 15.70 -6.90 -0.42
C GLN A 140 16.91 -6.29 -1.18
N PRO A 141 17.55 -5.22 -0.66
CA PRO A 141 18.60 -4.50 -1.39
C PRO A 141 19.81 -5.38 -1.75
N GLY A 142 20.03 -6.48 -1.02
CA GLY A 142 21.13 -7.43 -1.30
C GLY A 142 21.02 -8.16 -2.63
N ILE A 143 19.86 -8.09 -3.30
CA ILE A 143 19.62 -8.72 -4.62
C ILE A 143 19.23 -7.72 -5.72
N ASP A 144 19.46 -6.42 -5.49
CA ASP A 144 19.28 -5.39 -6.51
C ASP A 144 20.09 -5.69 -7.78
N GLY A 145 19.48 -5.44 -8.94
CA GLY A 145 20.10 -5.68 -10.26
C GLY A 145 20.34 -7.15 -10.62
N ARG A 146 19.88 -8.13 -9.82
CA ARG A 146 20.12 -9.57 -10.07
C ARG A 146 18.97 -10.30 -10.77
N TYR A 147 17.75 -9.79 -10.66
CA TYR A 147 16.54 -10.41 -11.19
C TYR A 147 15.75 -9.39 -11.99
N THR A 148 15.00 -9.87 -12.99
CA THR A 148 14.05 -9.06 -13.74
C THR A 148 12.87 -8.71 -12.85
N ILE A 149 12.77 -7.45 -12.43
CA ILE A 149 11.56 -6.91 -11.81
C ILE A 149 10.60 -6.55 -12.94
N PHE A 150 9.44 -7.22 -12.98
CA PHE A 150 8.45 -7.05 -14.05
C PHE A 150 7.10 -6.52 -13.56
N ALA A 151 6.89 -6.45 -12.24
CA ALA A 151 5.68 -5.87 -11.68
C ALA A 151 5.92 -5.29 -10.27
N ARG A 152 4.97 -4.50 -9.79
CA ARG A 152 4.89 -3.98 -8.42
C ARG A 152 3.56 -4.34 -7.79
N VAL A 153 3.54 -4.83 -6.55
CA VAL A 153 2.31 -4.96 -5.79
C VAL A 153 1.76 -3.57 -5.46
N VAL A 154 0.53 -3.29 -5.89
CA VAL A 154 -0.16 -2.01 -5.65
C VAL A 154 -1.36 -2.14 -4.70
N GLU A 155 -1.87 -3.36 -4.52
CA GLU A 155 -2.88 -3.74 -3.52
C GLU A 155 -2.58 -5.17 -3.04
N GLY A 156 -2.91 -5.49 -1.79
CA GLY A 156 -2.71 -6.82 -1.21
C GLY A 156 -1.33 -7.06 -0.59
N MET A 157 -0.57 -6.03 -0.24
CA MET A 157 0.70 -6.21 0.49
C MET A 157 0.52 -6.82 1.90
N LEU A 158 -0.61 -6.59 2.58
CA LEU A 158 -0.94 -7.28 3.83
C LEU A 158 -1.28 -8.75 3.57
N VAL A 159 -1.88 -9.06 2.42
CA VAL A 159 -2.09 -10.44 1.98
C VAL A 159 -0.74 -11.11 1.72
N ALA A 160 0.17 -10.47 0.97
CA ALA A 160 1.51 -10.99 0.73
C ALA A 160 2.29 -11.23 2.03
N ARG A 161 2.18 -10.31 3.01
CA ARG A 161 2.73 -10.49 4.36
C ARG A 161 2.14 -11.71 5.04
N LYS A 162 0.81 -11.84 5.08
CA LYS A 162 0.11 -13.00 5.66
C LYS A 162 0.56 -14.31 5.02
N ILE A 163 0.71 -14.35 3.68
CA ILE A 163 1.23 -15.52 2.97
C ILE A 163 2.65 -15.87 3.45
N SER A 164 3.51 -14.87 3.67
CA SER A 164 4.88 -15.10 4.15
C SER A 164 4.94 -15.69 5.57
N GLU A 165 3.89 -15.53 6.36
CA GLU A 165 3.79 -16.08 7.72
C GLU A 165 3.40 -17.56 7.74
N THR A 166 3.03 -18.15 6.59
CA THR A 166 2.71 -19.58 6.44
C THR A 166 3.88 -20.43 6.92
N ALA A 167 3.60 -21.46 7.71
CA ALA A 167 4.62 -22.39 8.19
C ALA A 167 5.31 -23.09 7.01
N VAL A 168 6.63 -23.30 7.12
CA VAL A 168 7.44 -24.00 6.12
C VAL A 168 8.16 -25.19 6.72
N ASP A 169 8.46 -26.19 5.89
CA ASP A 169 9.33 -27.31 6.25
C ASP A 169 10.84 -26.93 6.18
N GLY A 170 11.71 -27.92 6.40
CA GLY A 170 13.16 -27.73 6.39
C GLY A 170 13.74 -27.24 5.05
N ASP A 171 13.02 -27.41 3.94
CA ASP A 171 13.42 -26.97 2.60
C ASP A 171 12.80 -25.60 2.22
N GLY A 172 12.13 -24.97 3.18
CA GLY A 172 11.44 -23.70 3.02
C GLY A 172 10.14 -23.81 2.24
N LEU A 173 9.59 -25.02 2.04
CA LEU A 173 8.32 -25.22 1.33
C LEU A 173 7.14 -25.04 2.27
N ALA A 174 6.11 -24.34 1.82
CA ALA A 174 4.88 -24.10 2.58
C ALA A 174 4.24 -25.43 3.02
N VAL A 175 3.94 -25.57 4.31
CA VAL A 175 3.22 -26.75 4.85
C VAL A 175 1.77 -26.71 4.36
N ASP A 176 1.12 -25.57 4.51
CA ASP A 176 -0.23 -25.33 4.01
C ASP A 176 -0.22 -24.78 2.59
N ARG A 177 -1.19 -25.21 1.77
CA ARG A 177 -1.30 -24.77 0.38
C ARG A 177 -1.93 -23.39 0.29
N VAL A 178 -1.13 -22.39 -0.04
CA VAL A 178 -1.63 -21.05 -0.43
C VAL A 178 -1.93 -21.05 -1.93
N VAL A 179 -3.14 -21.47 -2.29
CA VAL A 179 -3.58 -21.63 -3.69
C VAL A 179 -3.89 -20.28 -4.34
N VAL A 180 -3.39 -20.07 -5.55
CA VAL A 180 -3.83 -19.02 -6.49
C VAL A 180 -5.05 -19.57 -7.23
N ARG A 181 -6.24 -19.05 -6.91
CA ARG A 181 -7.51 -19.50 -7.48
C ARG A 181 -7.67 -19.03 -8.91
N LYS A 182 -7.34 -17.77 -9.16
CA LYS A 182 -7.43 -17.15 -10.47
C LYS A 182 -6.43 -16.02 -10.64
N VAL A 183 -5.84 -15.89 -11.82
CA VAL A 183 -5.13 -14.66 -12.23
C VAL A 183 -5.88 -14.02 -13.39
N SER A 184 -6.37 -12.79 -13.20
CA SER A 184 -7.03 -12.02 -14.27
C SER A 184 -6.26 -10.76 -14.61
N ILE A 185 -6.20 -10.41 -15.89
CA ILE A 185 -5.62 -9.15 -16.36
C ILE A 185 -6.74 -8.11 -16.49
N ARG A 186 -6.49 -6.90 -15.99
CA ARG A 186 -7.37 -5.73 -16.15
C ARG A 186 -6.57 -4.53 -16.62
N ASP A 187 -7.26 -3.54 -17.19
CA ASP A 187 -6.66 -2.22 -17.35
C ASP A 187 -6.38 -1.61 -15.98
N LYS A 188 -5.23 -0.94 -15.85
CA LYS A 188 -4.89 -0.13 -14.69
C LYS A 188 -6.00 0.90 -14.53
N PRO A 189 -6.69 0.93 -13.37
CA PRO A 189 -7.65 2.00 -13.09
C PRO A 189 -6.98 3.37 -13.23
N ALA A 190 -7.72 4.36 -13.70
CA ALA A 190 -7.21 5.73 -13.72
C ALA A 190 -6.74 6.14 -12.31
N ASP A 191 -5.62 6.85 -12.24
CA ASP A 191 -5.11 7.36 -10.97
C ASP A 191 -6.16 8.32 -10.39
N VAL A 192 -6.86 7.89 -9.33
CA VAL A 192 -7.78 8.75 -8.59
C VAL A 192 -6.90 9.66 -7.73
N PRO A 193 -7.00 11.01 -7.88
CA PRO A 193 -6.27 11.94 -7.03
C PRO A 193 -6.49 11.58 -5.56
N GLU A 194 -5.46 11.71 -4.73
CA GLU A 194 -5.65 11.51 -3.31
C GLU A 194 -6.79 12.40 -2.80
N PRO A 195 -7.65 11.92 -1.89
CA PRO A 195 -8.69 12.77 -1.34
C PRO A 195 -8.11 14.06 -0.77
N PHE A 196 -8.82 15.17 -0.99
CA PHE A 196 -8.41 16.50 -0.57
C PHE A 196 -7.13 17.01 -1.23
N SER A 197 -6.70 16.53 -2.40
CA SER A 197 -5.46 17.01 -3.05
C SER A 197 -5.64 18.21 -3.98
N THR A 198 -6.83 18.45 -4.51
CA THR A 198 -7.06 19.43 -5.61
C THR A 198 -7.89 20.64 -5.20
N GLU A 199 -8.57 20.55 -4.06
CA GLU A 199 -9.46 21.57 -3.52
C GLU A 199 -8.69 22.84 -3.19
N SER A 200 -9.26 24.00 -3.50
CA SER A 200 -8.72 25.31 -3.13
C SER A 200 -8.74 25.54 -1.62
N ILE A 201 -8.00 26.55 -1.16
CA ILE A 201 -8.02 26.99 0.26
C ILE A 201 -9.45 27.31 0.72
N GLU A 202 -10.24 27.98 -0.13
CA GLU A 202 -11.63 28.32 0.17
C GLU A 202 -12.51 27.07 0.26
N GLU A 203 -12.31 26.08 -0.60
CA GLU A 203 -13.07 24.83 -0.54
C GLU A 203 -12.73 24.01 0.70
N LEU A 204 -11.45 24.02 1.12
CA LEU A 204 -10.95 23.35 2.31
C LEU A 204 -11.52 23.97 3.60
N SER A 205 -11.67 25.30 3.65
CA SER A 205 -12.13 26.01 4.86
C SER A 205 -13.61 25.75 5.19
N ARG A 206 -14.36 25.23 4.20
CA ARG A 206 -15.76 24.81 4.37
C ARG A 206 -15.91 23.45 5.05
N TYR A 207 -14.85 22.64 5.15
CA TYR A 207 -14.95 21.38 5.88
C TYR A 207 -14.93 21.59 7.40
N ARG A 208 -15.55 20.66 8.11
CA ARG A 208 -15.43 20.45 9.55
C ARG A 208 -15.11 18.98 9.81
N ALA A 209 -14.56 18.69 10.97
CA ALA A 209 -14.49 17.32 11.48
C ALA A 209 -15.24 17.24 12.82
N VAL A 210 -16.13 16.26 12.92
CA VAL A 210 -16.82 15.91 14.14
C VAL A 210 -16.09 14.72 14.77
N LEU A 211 -15.47 14.96 15.91
CA LEU A 211 -14.78 13.97 16.73
C LEU A 211 -15.81 13.42 17.73
N ASP A 212 -16.35 12.23 17.45
CA ASP A 212 -17.19 11.49 18.39
C ASP A 212 -16.29 10.83 19.43
N THR A 213 -16.37 11.28 20.69
CA THR A 213 -15.57 10.76 21.79
C THR A 213 -16.44 10.04 22.81
N SER A 214 -15.81 9.25 23.68
CA SER A 214 -16.51 8.61 24.80
C SER A 214 -17.14 9.59 25.81
N LEU A 215 -16.78 10.88 25.76
CA LEU A 215 -17.27 11.93 26.66
C LEU A 215 -18.15 12.98 25.96
N GLY A 216 -18.45 12.81 24.67
CA GLY A 216 -19.25 13.72 23.86
C GLY A 216 -18.60 14.08 22.52
N GLU A 217 -19.26 14.94 21.74
CA GLU A 217 -18.77 15.35 20.43
C GLU A 217 -17.98 16.66 20.50
N ILE A 218 -16.91 16.75 19.70
CA ILE A 218 -16.15 17.98 19.48
C ILE A 218 -16.15 18.27 17.98
N THR A 219 -16.61 19.45 17.58
CA THR A 219 -16.52 19.88 16.17
C THR A 219 -15.35 20.82 16.01
N VAL A 220 -14.48 20.54 15.04
CA VAL A 220 -13.33 21.40 14.70
C VAL A 220 -13.49 22.00 13.30
N SER A 221 -13.05 23.25 13.18
CA SER A 221 -12.87 24.01 11.94
C SER A 221 -11.39 24.10 11.58
N PHE A 222 -11.09 24.40 10.31
CA PHE A 222 -9.72 24.36 9.78
C PHE A 222 -9.26 25.73 9.26
N THR A 223 -7.94 25.95 9.26
CA THR A 223 -7.27 27.16 8.75
C THR A 223 -6.33 26.80 7.60
N PRO A 224 -6.86 26.41 6.42
CA PRO A 224 -6.05 25.96 5.29
C PRO A 224 -5.19 27.07 4.67
N ASP A 225 -5.49 28.34 4.92
CA ASP A 225 -4.65 29.47 4.55
C ASP A 225 -3.32 29.50 5.32
N LYS A 226 -3.30 28.91 6.54
CA LYS A 226 -2.11 28.87 7.42
C LYS A 226 -1.32 27.57 7.29
N ALA A 227 -2.01 26.44 7.18
CA ALA A 227 -1.40 25.11 7.13
C ALA A 227 -2.17 24.17 6.18
N PRO A 228 -2.16 24.45 4.86
CA PRO A 228 -2.98 23.73 3.89
C PRO A 228 -2.68 22.24 3.86
N ASN A 229 -1.41 21.84 3.93
CA ASN A 229 -1.06 20.44 3.83
C ASN A 229 -1.51 19.68 5.08
N HIS A 230 -1.39 20.27 6.28
CA HIS A 230 -1.87 19.65 7.52
C HIS A 230 -3.39 19.49 7.53
N VAL A 231 -4.13 20.47 7.02
CA VAL A 231 -5.59 20.34 6.83
C VAL A 231 -5.92 19.19 5.87
N ARG A 232 -5.29 19.15 4.69
CA ARG A 232 -5.51 18.06 3.71
C ARG A 232 -5.18 16.69 4.31
N ASN A 233 -4.08 16.59 5.04
CA ASN A 233 -3.67 15.37 5.71
C ASN A 233 -4.71 14.94 6.75
N PHE A 234 -5.10 15.83 7.66
CA PHE A 234 -6.08 15.51 8.69
C PHE A 234 -7.41 15.04 8.09
N LEU A 235 -7.93 15.75 7.08
CA LEU A 235 -9.17 15.39 6.39
C LEU A 235 -9.07 14.02 5.70
N ARG A 236 -7.95 13.73 5.03
CA ARG A 236 -7.71 12.43 4.38
C ARG A 236 -7.63 11.30 5.39
N LEU A 237 -6.91 11.50 6.48
CA LEU A 237 -6.79 10.52 7.56
C LEU A 237 -8.15 10.24 8.20
N ALA A 238 -8.94 11.28 8.49
CA ALA A 238 -10.30 11.16 8.98
C ALA A 238 -11.21 10.41 8.01
N GLN A 239 -11.22 10.79 6.72
CA GLN A 239 -12.06 10.12 5.71
C GLN A 239 -11.69 8.65 5.49
N SER A 240 -10.40 8.29 5.67
CA SER A 240 -9.95 6.90 5.62
C SER A 240 -10.32 6.07 6.86
N GLY A 241 -10.93 6.68 7.89
CA GLY A 241 -11.21 6.07 9.18
C GLY A 241 -9.94 5.78 9.99
N LEU A 242 -8.84 6.49 9.74
CA LEU A 242 -7.58 6.26 10.46
C LEU A 242 -7.73 6.58 11.95
N TYR A 243 -8.46 7.64 12.29
CA TYR A 243 -8.66 8.06 13.67
C TYR A 243 -9.66 7.21 14.46
N ASP A 244 -10.48 6.40 13.78
CA ASP A 244 -11.55 5.64 14.40
C ASP A 244 -10.99 4.60 15.39
N GLY A 245 -11.55 4.58 16.60
CA GLY A 245 -11.15 3.71 17.69
C GLY A 245 -9.81 4.06 18.35
N MET A 246 -9.20 5.22 18.04
CA MET A 246 -8.01 5.72 18.76
C MET A 246 -8.37 6.23 20.15
N SER A 247 -7.36 6.62 20.95
CA SER A 247 -7.59 7.30 22.23
C SER A 247 -6.88 8.65 22.33
N PHE A 248 -7.46 9.51 23.17
CA PHE A 248 -6.70 10.57 23.81
C PHE A 248 -5.73 9.91 24.79
N HIS A 249 -4.49 9.74 24.37
CA HIS A 249 -3.47 8.95 25.08
C HIS A 249 -2.60 9.82 25.99
N ARG A 250 -2.64 11.13 25.79
CA ARG A 250 -1.89 12.09 26.58
C ARG A 250 -2.75 13.30 26.90
N VAL A 251 -2.77 13.66 28.17
CA VAL A 251 -3.50 14.79 28.75
C VAL A 251 -2.56 15.52 29.70
N VAL A 252 -2.39 16.81 29.47
CA VAL A 252 -1.65 17.70 30.38
C VAL A 252 -2.57 18.84 30.77
N LYS A 253 -2.95 18.85 32.06
CA LYS A 253 -3.88 19.84 32.61
C LYS A 253 -3.32 21.26 32.47
N GLY A 254 -4.15 22.17 31.96
CA GLY A 254 -3.77 23.55 31.63
C GLY A 254 -2.87 23.67 30.41
N PHE A 255 -2.82 22.66 29.54
CA PHE A 255 -1.97 22.69 28.35
C PHE A 255 -2.63 22.05 27.12
N VAL A 256 -2.73 20.72 27.06
CA VAL A 256 -3.22 20.02 25.87
C VAL A 256 -3.90 18.68 26.16
N ILE A 257 -4.83 18.28 25.30
CA ILE A 257 -5.27 16.88 25.12
C ILE A 257 -4.81 16.39 23.74
N GLN A 258 -4.23 15.20 23.66
CA GLN A 258 -3.55 14.71 22.46
C GLN A 258 -4.07 13.34 22.02
N SER A 259 -4.31 13.20 20.71
CA SER A 259 -4.80 12.00 20.05
C SER A 259 -3.98 11.71 18.78
N GLY A 260 -4.41 10.72 17.98
CA GLY A 260 -3.77 10.37 16.71
C GLY A 260 -2.51 9.50 16.84
N HIS A 261 -2.25 8.91 18.00
CA HIS A 261 -1.09 8.01 18.19
C HIS A 261 -1.43 6.59 17.71
N LEU A 262 -0.77 6.14 16.64
CA LEU A 262 -1.06 4.86 15.97
C LEU A 262 -1.10 3.63 16.90
N PRO A 263 -0.19 3.46 17.87
CA PRO A 263 -0.24 2.35 18.83
C PRO A 263 -1.51 2.26 19.69
N THR A 264 -2.34 3.31 19.73
CA THR A 264 -3.58 3.32 20.53
C THR A 264 -4.74 2.58 19.88
N ARG A 265 -4.59 2.07 18.65
CA ARG A 265 -5.62 1.34 17.91
C ARG A 265 -5.11 0.03 17.34
N GLY A 266 -6.03 -0.77 16.80
CA GLY A 266 -5.71 -1.96 16.02
C GLY A 266 -4.99 -1.66 14.69
N PRO A 267 -4.53 -2.70 13.98
CA PRO A 267 -3.75 -2.55 12.75
C PRO A 267 -4.48 -1.70 11.69
N LEU A 268 -3.70 -1.00 10.88
CA LEU A 268 -4.20 -0.19 9.77
C LEU A 268 -4.54 -1.06 8.56
N THR A 269 -5.60 -0.70 7.84
CA THR A 269 -5.86 -1.22 6.49
C THR A 269 -4.79 -0.73 5.51
N GLU A 270 -4.70 -1.33 4.33
CA GLU A 270 -3.74 -0.87 3.31
C GLU A 270 -4.01 0.57 2.85
N THR A 271 -5.28 0.92 2.66
CA THR A 271 -5.69 2.29 2.32
C THR A 271 -5.24 3.27 3.39
N GLN A 272 -5.40 2.92 4.66
CA GLN A 272 -4.93 3.75 5.78
C GLN A 272 -3.40 3.88 5.78
N GLN A 273 -2.65 2.78 5.57
CA GLN A 273 -1.18 2.81 5.53
C GLN A 273 -0.65 3.71 4.43
N LYS A 274 -1.29 3.73 3.24
CA LYS A 274 -0.89 4.59 2.11
C LYS A 274 -0.94 6.09 2.46
N HIS A 275 -1.78 6.49 3.41
CA HIS A 275 -1.93 7.90 3.81
C HIS A 275 -1.06 8.31 5.00
N VAL A 276 -0.45 7.36 5.72
CA VAL A 276 0.45 7.67 6.83
C VAL A 276 1.82 8.07 6.29
N ARG A 277 2.17 9.34 6.47
CA ARG A 277 3.47 9.90 6.10
C ARG A 277 3.88 11.03 7.01
N GLN A 278 5.18 11.31 7.03
CA GLN A 278 5.71 12.51 7.66
C GLN A 278 5.39 13.74 6.82
N MET A 279 5.30 14.89 7.48
CA MET A 279 4.84 16.13 6.90
C MET A 279 5.83 17.23 7.13
N LYS A 280 6.15 17.97 6.07
CA LYS A 280 6.91 19.22 6.21
C LYS A 280 6.16 20.20 7.10
N ALA A 281 6.87 20.83 8.03
CA ALA A 281 6.35 21.83 8.93
C ALA A 281 5.71 23.01 8.17
N GLU A 282 4.52 23.41 8.62
CA GLU A 282 3.81 24.62 8.21
C GLU A 282 3.66 25.53 9.44
N PHE A 283 4.79 25.90 10.06
CA PHE A 283 4.78 26.80 11.21
C PHE A 283 4.19 28.15 10.79
N ASN A 284 3.33 28.72 11.63
CA ASN A 284 2.61 29.94 11.31
C ASN A 284 2.41 30.86 12.53
N ASP A 285 1.73 31.98 12.30
CA ASP A 285 1.48 33.06 13.26
C ASP A 285 0.24 32.86 14.15
N THR A 286 -0.45 31.72 14.03
CA THR A 286 -1.56 31.39 14.93
C THR A 286 -1.04 31.19 16.35
N LEU A 287 -1.57 31.96 17.28
CA LEU A 287 -1.30 31.80 18.70
C LEU A 287 -2.01 30.54 19.22
N HIS A 288 -1.32 29.72 20.00
CA HIS A 288 -1.88 28.54 20.66
C HIS A 288 -2.71 28.95 21.87
N ASP A 289 -3.87 29.52 21.59
CA ASP A 289 -4.92 29.81 22.56
C ASP A 289 -5.80 28.57 22.82
N LYS A 290 -6.63 28.65 23.87
CA LYS A 290 -7.59 27.59 24.20
C LYS A 290 -8.47 27.26 22.99
N GLY A 291 -8.57 25.97 22.66
CA GLY A 291 -9.33 25.44 21.54
C GLY A 291 -8.56 25.32 20.23
N ILE A 292 -7.30 25.78 20.15
CA ILE A 292 -6.49 25.62 18.94
C ILE A 292 -6.09 24.16 18.72
N LEU A 293 -6.21 23.71 17.47
CA LEU A 293 -5.83 22.40 16.99
C LEU A 293 -4.47 22.50 16.29
N SER A 294 -3.50 21.69 16.70
CA SER A 294 -2.12 21.75 16.19
C SER A 294 -1.50 20.35 16.14
N MET A 295 -0.51 20.16 15.27
CA MET A 295 0.09 18.85 15.03
C MET A 295 1.19 18.53 16.02
N ALA A 296 1.16 17.32 16.58
CA ALA A 296 2.25 16.81 17.39
C ALA A 296 3.40 16.35 16.49
N ARG A 297 4.64 16.55 16.97
CA ARG A 297 5.87 16.16 16.28
C ARG A 297 6.94 15.71 17.28
N LEU A 298 7.96 15.03 16.76
CA LEU A 298 9.20 14.75 17.48
C LEU A 298 10.15 15.95 17.34
N ALA A 299 11.43 15.74 17.69
CA ALA A 299 12.47 16.77 17.63
C ALA A 299 12.63 17.36 16.22
N ASP A 300 12.56 16.52 15.18
CA ASP A 300 12.57 16.94 13.79
C ASP A 300 11.30 17.75 13.46
N PRO A 301 11.43 19.01 12.99
CA PRO A 301 10.30 19.83 12.55
C PRO A 301 9.34 19.13 11.58
N ASP A 302 9.89 18.28 10.69
CA ASP A 302 9.14 17.63 9.60
C ASP A 302 8.63 16.22 9.99
N SER A 303 8.65 15.88 11.29
CA SER A 303 8.24 14.56 11.78
C SER A 303 6.75 14.42 12.11
N ALA A 304 5.97 15.49 11.99
CA ALA A 304 4.52 15.42 12.18
C ALA A 304 3.90 14.39 11.22
N SER A 305 2.91 13.63 11.69
CA SER A 305 2.25 12.61 10.85
C SER A 305 0.76 12.49 11.18
N THR A 306 0.41 11.65 12.15
CA THR A 306 -0.97 11.33 12.52
C THR A 306 -1.41 11.97 13.84
N SER A 307 -0.47 12.29 14.73
CA SER A 307 -0.81 12.79 16.06
C SER A 307 -1.08 14.29 16.06
N PHE A 308 -2.15 14.70 16.73
CA PHE A 308 -2.57 16.08 16.89
C PHE A 308 -3.00 16.33 18.34
N PHE A 309 -3.04 17.60 18.74
CA PHE A 309 -3.52 18.02 20.04
C PHE A 309 -4.48 19.21 19.97
N ILE A 310 -5.36 19.29 20.96
CA ILE A 310 -6.22 20.45 21.24
C ILE A 310 -5.65 21.15 22.47
N VAL A 311 -5.41 22.45 22.34
CA VAL A 311 -4.92 23.30 23.42
C VAL A 311 -6.06 23.60 24.42
N THR A 312 -5.81 23.43 25.71
CA THR A 312 -6.82 23.61 26.77
C THR A 312 -6.63 24.91 27.57
N ALA A 313 -5.44 25.51 27.53
CA ALA A 313 -5.14 26.86 28.01
C ALA A 313 -3.99 27.48 27.19
N ARG A 314 -3.77 28.80 27.31
CA ARG A 314 -2.74 29.52 26.55
C ARG A 314 -1.37 28.84 26.66
N ALA A 315 -0.73 28.61 25.50
CA ALA A 315 0.52 27.87 25.39
C ALA A 315 1.56 28.62 24.54
N ASP A 316 2.10 29.73 25.05
CA ASP A 316 3.05 30.61 24.31
C ASP A 316 4.27 29.85 23.76
N ALA A 317 4.75 28.82 24.46
CA ALA A 317 5.91 28.03 24.07
C ALA A 317 5.73 27.24 22.75
N LEU A 318 4.50 27.09 22.26
CA LEU A 318 4.20 26.40 21.02
C LEU A 318 4.16 27.34 19.80
N ASP A 319 4.03 28.64 20.02
CA ASP A 319 3.84 29.61 18.94
C ASP A 319 5.04 29.65 18.00
N LYS A 320 4.75 29.69 16.69
CA LYS A 320 5.75 29.67 15.61
C LYS A 320 6.67 28.43 15.58
N ALA A 321 6.46 27.46 16.47
CA ALA A 321 7.25 26.23 16.58
C ALA A 321 6.45 24.96 16.25
N TYR A 322 5.13 25.12 16.04
CA TYR A 322 4.16 24.06 15.72
C TYR A 322 3.20 24.52 14.63
N SER A 323 2.67 23.55 13.88
CA SER A 323 1.71 23.78 12.80
C SER A 323 0.28 23.75 13.33
N ALA A 324 -0.18 24.91 13.82
CA ALA A 324 -1.60 25.12 14.10
C ALA A 324 -2.39 25.10 12.78
N PHE A 325 -3.44 24.30 12.71
CA PHE A 325 -4.18 24.04 11.46
C PHE A 325 -5.70 24.07 11.63
N GLY A 326 -6.20 24.33 12.83
CA GLY A 326 -7.63 24.43 13.08
C GLY A 326 -7.95 24.92 14.48
N LYS A 327 -9.24 24.91 14.81
CA LYS A 327 -9.76 25.27 16.13
C LYS A 327 -11.07 24.56 16.42
N VAL A 328 -11.34 24.30 17.68
CA VAL A 328 -12.64 23.84 18.17
C VAL A 328 -13.68 24.91 17.88
N GLU A 329 -14.75 24.52 17.20
CA GLU A 329 -15.91 25.35 16.89
C GLU A 329 -17.06 25.07 17.88
N SER A 330 -17.22 23.81 18.31
CA SER A 330 -18.15 23.41 19.38
C SER A 330 -17.62 22.21 20.16
N GLY A 331 -18.11 22.01 21.39
CA GLY A 331 -17.68 20.92 22.27
C GLY A 331 -16.46 21.24 23.15
N MET A 332 -16.19 22.52 23.44
CA MET A 332 -15.13 22.88 24.40
C MET A 332 -15.38 22.34 25.81
N ASP A 333 -16.64 22.16 26.22
CA ASP A 333 -16.98 21.50 27.48
C ASP A 333 -16.58 20.01 27.47
N VAL A 334 -16.62 19.36 26.30
CA VAL A 334 -16.14 17.98 26.13
C VAL A 334 -14.61 17.93 26.20
N VAL A 335 -13.92 18.89 25.58
CA VAL A 335 -12.45 19.03 25.73
C VAL A 335 -12.06 19.16 27.20
N GLU A 336 -12.76 19.99 27.97
CA GLU A 336 -12.54 20.17 29.41
C GLU A 336 -12.85 18.90 30.22
N LYS A 337 -13.92 18.17 29.87
CA LYS A 337 -14.22 16.86 30.48
C LYS A 337 -13.10 15.85 30.25
N ILE A 338 -12.52 15.81 29.05
CA ILE A 338 -11.38 14.95 28.73
C ILE A 338 -10.14 15.36 29.53
N GLU A 339 -9.87 16.66 29.65
CA GLU A 339 -8.74 17.16 30.45
C GLU A 339 -8.87 16.83 31.95
N ALA A 340 -10.11 16.80 32.47
CA ALA A 340 -10.39 16.59 33.88
C ALA A 340 -10.30 15.13 34.34
N VAL A 341 -10.13 14.16 33.44
CA VAL A 341 -10.10 12.73 33.80
C VAL A 341 -8.96 12.40 34.78
N ALA A 342 -9.10 11.27 35.48
CA ALA A 342 -8.05 10.74 36.32
C ALA A 342 -6.86 10.29 35.46
N LEU A 343 -5.63 10.63 35.86
CA LEU A 343 -4.41 10.37 35.11
C LEU A 343 -3.42 9.51 35.91
N ASN A 344 -2.64 8.69 35.20
CA ASN A 344 -1.41 8.08 35.66
C ASN A 344 -0.25 8.75 34.90
N GLY A 345 0.40 9.73 35.51
CA GLY A 345 1.27 10.65 34.77
C GLY A 345 0.47 11.54 33.83
N GLU A 346 0.79 11.51 32.54
CA GLU A 346 0.02 12.23 31.50
C GLU A 346 -0.99 11.31 30.78
N GLU A 347 -1.08 10.03 31.13
CA GLU A 347 -1.99 9.06 30.49
C GLU A 347 -3.32 8.95 31.26
N PRO A 348 -4.48 8.96 30.60
CA PRO A 348 -5.76 8.68 31.24
C PRO A 348 -5.83 7.28 31.87
N VAL A 349 -6.25 7.19 33.14
CA VAL A 349 -6.48 5.92 33.85
C VAL A 349 -7.59 5.11 33.20
N GLN A 350 -8.66 5.79 32.79
CA GLN A 350 -9.72 5.21 31.97
C GLN A 350 -9.52 5.69 30.54
N ARG A 351 -9.55 4.75 29.59
CA ARG A 351 -9.41 5.05 28.17
C ARG A 351 -10.49 6.04 27.73
N VAL A 352 -10.07 7.21 27.26
CA VAL A 352 -10.93 8.16 26.55
C VAL A 352 -10.85 7.86 25.07
N GLU A 353 -11.92 7.30 24.52
CA GLU A 353 -11.96 6.82 23.13
C GLU A 353 -12.35 7.96 22.18
N LEU A 354 -11.63 8.06 21.06
CA LEU A 354 -12.06 8.76 19.85
C LEU A 354 -12.72 7.71 18.96
N ARG A 355 -14.03 7.56 19.10
CA ARG A 355 -14.80 6.49 18.47
C ARG A 355 -14.78 6.63 16.95
N LYS A 356 -15.01 7.85 16.47
CA LYS A 356 -15.07 8.16 15.04
C LYS A 356 -14.71 9.61 14.76
N VAL A 357 -14.08 9.86 13.61
CA VAL A 357 -13.93 11.22 13.07
C VAL A 357 -14.68 11.34 11.75
N THR A 358 -15.74 12.14 11.73
CA THR A 358 -16.56 12.34 10.52
C THR A 358 -16.23 13.69 9.87
N VAL A 359 -15.79 13.67 8.61
CA VAL A 359 -15.65 14.88 7.80
C VAL A 359 -17.01 15.31 7.29
N VAL A 360 -17.41 16.55 7.58
CA VAL A 360 -18.68 17.13 7.13
C VAL A 360 -18.43 18.45 6.39
N ARG A 361 -19.36 18.81 5.50
CA ARG A 361 -19.40 20.12 4.84
C ARG A 361 -20.76 20.73 5.19
N PRO A 362 -20.82 21.63 6.18
CA PRO A 362 -22.06 22.27 6.60
C PRO A 362 -22.63 23.22 5.55
#